data_AF-A0A512NCQ1-F1
#
_entry.id   AF-A0A512NCQ1-F1
#
_cell.length_a   1.000
_cell.length_b   1.000
_cell.length_c   1.000
_cell.angle_alpha   90.00
_cell.angle_beta   90.00
_cell.angle_gamma   90.00
#
_symmetry.space_group_name_H-M   'P 1'
#
loop_
_entity.id
_entity.type
_entity.pdbx_description
1 polymer ?
#
loop_
_entity_poly.entity_id
_entity_poly.type
_entity_poly.pdbx_seq_one_letter_code
_entity_poly.pdbx_strand_id
1 'polypeptide(L)'
;MAAETETSLSLETVDIPEAVALMAGAADDPATPVEPSASEALPTDDQIDRTEEDVPIAGPEAESSDGPPDFWSAEDRPLWAEVPERVRAVLGKYERQRAAHGHQKSQEAARARQEAAQAARAATGMVEQAAAWWHQNGPAFKKAFADKWAGIDWKALAEKDPAEVQRLIGQRQEEEALLAEADRRSKADIAAAQERAEQELMAARQGEHAKLAERLPEFFGPERARQTYDALSRFLFAKGIPANRIAAIYEAPIIELALSAMRFEKAQLALRSRDSGGGGRNPAKTTPTRIAPGPGSTPDNRTGEAIRQAGERFRQSGGTSIADAAELIRLSGL
;
A
#
# COMPACT_ATOMS: atom_id res chain seq x y z
N MET A 1 14.32 -13.05 61.89
CA MET A 1 13.22 -12.11 61.60
C MET A 1 13.40 -11.60 60.19
N ALA A 2 12.68 -12.17 59.24
CA ALA A 2 12.30 -11.58 57.96
C ALA A 2 11.15 -12.45 57.47
N ALA A 3 9.93 -11.94 57.57
CA ALA A 3 8.73 -12.60 57.05
C ALA A 3 8.55 -12.11 55.62
N GLU A 4 8.72 -13.02 54.66
CA GLU A 4 8.35 -12.80 53.28
C GLU A 4 6.85 -13.08 53.14
N THR A 5 6.08 -12.03 52.91
CA THR A 5 4.67 -12.13 52.52
C THR A 5 4.61 -12.42 51.03
N GLU A 6 4.46 -13.69 50.67
CA GLU A 6 4.00 -14.10 49.34
C GLU A 6 2.59 -13.56 49.11
N THR A 7 2.46 -12.60 48.20
CA THR A 7 1.15 -12.14 47.71
C THR A 7 0.70 -13.12 46.63
N SER A 8 0.14 -14.25 47.06
CA SER A 8 -0.60 -15.15 46.18
C SER A 8 -1.95 -14.49 45.84
N LEU A 9 -2.08 -13.95 44.63
CA LEU A 9 -3.35 -13.57 44.04
C LEU A 9 -4.16 -14.85 43.74
N SER A 10 -4.98 -15.27 44.69
CA SER A 10 -5.92 -16.37 44.55
C SER A 10 -7.01 -16.00 43.55
N LEU A 11 -7.05 -16.71 42.42
CA LEU A 11 -8.04 -16.64 41.33
C LEU A 11 -9.47 -17.13 41.71
N GLU A 12 -9.82 -17.14 43.00
CA GLU A 12 -10.88 -18.05 43.49
C GLU A 12 -12.31 -17.53 43.37
N THR A 13 -12.54 -16.28 43.00
CA THR A 13 -13.87 -15.77 42.65
C THR A 13 -13.75 -14.63 41.66
N VAL A 14 -13.70 -14.93 40.37
CA VAL A 14 -13.87 -13.90 39.34
C VAL A 14 -15.36 -13.64 39.16
N ASP A 15 -15.82 -12.45 39.55
CA ASP A 15 -17.18 -11.98 39.35
C ASP A 15 -17.41 -11.70 37.85
N ILE A 16 -18.08 -12.65 37.18
CA ILE A 16 -18.36 -12.61 35.74
C ILE A 16 -19.10 -11.31 35.35
N PRO A 17 -20.14 -10.85 36.08
CA PRO A 17 -20.76 -9.55 35.89
C PRO A 17 -19.79 -8.36 35.85
N GLU A 18 -18.82 -8.31 36.77
CA GLU A 18 -17.84 -7.21 36.85
C GLU A 18 -16.87 -7.24 35.66
N ALA A 19 -16.42 -8.44 35.29
CA ALA A 19 -15.55 -8.65 34.13
C ALA A 19 -16.25 -8.28 32.80
N VAL A 20 -17.55 -8.58 32.67
CA VAL A 20 -18.36 -8.19 31.49
C VAL A 20 -18.65 -6.69 31.49
N ALA A 21 -18.88 -6.08 32.65
CA ALA A 21 -19.08 -4.63 32.77
C ALA A 21 -17.85 -3.81 32.36
N LEU A 22 -16.64 -4.29 32.69
CA LEU A 22 -15.38 -3.70 32.22
C LEU A 22 -15.24 -3.71 30.68
N MET A 23 -15.82 -4.70 30.00
CA MET A 23 -15.86 -4.72 28.52
C MET A 23 -17.02 -3.88 27.94
N ALA A 24 -18.13 -3.75 28.66
CA ALA A 24 -19.27 -2.94 28.25
C ALA A 24 -18.95 -1.44 28.29
N GLY A 25 -18.24 -0.97 29.32
CA GLY A 25 -17.88 0.45 29.49
C GLY A 25 -16.96 1.03 28.40
N ALA A 26 -16.32 0.19 27.58
CA ALA A 26 -15.40 0.64 26.54
C ALA A 26 -16.05 1.00 25.19
N ALA A 27 -17.37 0.78 25.00
CA ALA A 27 -18.02 1.04 23.71
C ALA A 27 -19.30 1.88 23.73
N ASP A 28 -19.79 2.29 24.89
CA ASP A 28 -21.11 2.95 24.99
C ASP A 28 -21.06 4.46 25.24
N ASP A 29 -19.95 5.13 24.92
CA ASP A 29 -19.92 6.60 24.84
C ASP A 29 -19.34 7.11 23.49
N PRO A 30 -20.07 6.93 22.38
CA PRO A 30 -19.84 7.70 21.17
C PRO A 30 -20.62 9.03 21.31
N ALA A 31 -19.90 10.09 21.72
CA ALA A 31 -20.28 11.50 21.67
C ALA A 31 -20.84 12.13 22.96
N THR A 32 -19.94 12.39 23.91
CA THR A 32 -19.92 13.70 24.56
C THR A 32 -18.81 14.58 23.97
N PRO A 33 -19.12 15.79 23.47
CA PRO A 33 -18.10 16.78 23.15
C PRO A 33 -17.45 17.18 24.48
N VAL A 34 -16.23 16.71 24.72
CA VAL A 34 -15.43 17.18 25.86
C VAL A 34 -15.08 18.64 25.57
N GLU A 35 -15.73 19.56 26.28
CA GLU A 35 -15.25 20.94 26.39
C GLU A 35 -13.81 20.90 26.94
N PRO A 36 -12.87 21.66 26.36
CA PRO A 36 -11.49 21.64 26.84
C PRO A 36 -11.41 22.36 28.19
N SER A 37 -11.50 21.58 29.27
CA SER A 37 -11.10 22.03 30.60
C SER A 37 -9.57 22.11 30.65
N ALA A 38 -9.08 23.32 30.84
CA ALA A 38 -7.68 23.63 30.99
C ALA A 38 -7.10 23.04 32.28
N SER A 39 -5.81 22.67 32.20
CA SER A 39 -4.85 22.53 33.29
C SER A 39 -4.86 21.20 34.06
N GLU A 40 -3.90 20.33 33.76
CA GLU A 40 -2.77 20.09 34.66
C GLU A 40 -1.65 19.31 33.94
N ALA A 41 -0.44 19.85 34.05
CA ALA A 41 0.78 19.24 33.53
C ALA A 41 1.33 18.23 34.54
N LEU A 42 1.79 17.08 34.06
CA LEU A 42 2.96 16.42 34.64
C LEU A 42 3.87 15.85 33.54
N PRO A 43 5.20 15.86 33.76
CA PRO A 43 6.21 15.52 32.77
C PRO A 43 6.63 14.05 32.85
N THR A 44 7.38 13.60 31.83
CA THR A 44 8.50 12.63 31.78
C THR A 44 8.41 11.92 30.43
N ASP A 45 9.13 12.44 29.42
CA ASP A 45 10.48 11.99 29.04
C ASP A 45 10.47 10.54 28.54
N ASP A 46 10.22 10.39 27.24
CA ASP A 46 10.74 9.25 26.50
C ASP A 46 11.22 9.74 25.13
N GLN A 47 12.52 9.55 24.91
CA GLN A 47 13.26 9.96 23.74
C GLN A 47 12.78 9.19 22.51
N ILE A 48 12.13 9.89 21.59
CA ILE A 48 12.14 9.48 20.19
C ILE A 48 12.98 10.50 19.44
N ASP A 49 14.21 10.09 19.19
CA ASP A 49 15.09 10.60 18.14
C ASP A 49 14.33 10.56 16.80
N ARG A 50 13.68 11.68 16.48
CA ARG A 50 13.26 12.01 15.12
C ARG A 50 14.12 13.16 14.69
N THR A 51 15.03 12.86 13.77
CA THR A 51 15.69 13.80 12.90
C THR A 51 14.62 14.52 12.09
N GLU A 52 14.02 15.55 12.69
CA GLU A 52 13.37 16.61 11.95
C GLU A 52 14.49 17.34 11.21
N GLU A 53 14.57 17.12 9.90
CA GLU A 53 14.95 18.18 8.98
C GLU A 53 13.99 19.34 9.25
N ASP A 54 14.36 20.14 10.24
CA ASP A 54 13.87 21.48 10.51
C ASP A 54 14.22 22.29 9.26
N VAL A 55 13.36 22.22 8.25
CA VAL A 55 13.30 23.27 7.24
C VAL A 55 12.80 24.46 8.03
N PRO A 56 13.63 25.48 8.29
CA PRO A 56 13.15 26.66 8.97
C PRO A 56 12.11 27.29 8.03
N ILE A 57 10.83 27.09 8.34
CA ILE A 57 9.78 27.92 7.78
C ILE A 57 10.02 29.26 8.44
N ALA A 58 10.77 30.10 7.74
CA ALA A 58 10.94 31.50 8.02
C ALA A 58 9.58 32.03 8.45
N GLY A 59 9.44 32.40 9.73
CA GLY A 59 8.37 33.30 10.13
C GLY A 59 8.42 34.47 9.15
N PRO A 60 7.28 34.98 8.68
CA PRO A 60 7.30 36.05 7.69
C PRO A 60 8.05 37.23 8.29
N GLU A 61 9.33 37.37 7.93
CA GLU A 61 10.07 38.61 8.05
C GLU A 61 9.26 39.59 7.22
N ALA A 62 8.58 40.46 7.94
CA ALA A 62 7.72 41.48 7.41
C ALA A 62 8.59 42.55 6.75
N GLU A 63 9.13 42.26 5.57
CA GLU A 63 9.40 43.31 4.61
C GLU A 63 8.04 43.92 4.27
N SER A 64 7.86 45.19 4.60
CA SER A 64 6.78 45.98 4.05
C SER A 64 7.03 46.13 2.55
N SER A 65 6.69 45.10 1.78
CA SER A 65 6.65 45.19 0.34
C SER A 65 5.60 46.24 0.01
N ASP A 66 6.05 47.39 -0.46
CA ASP A 66 5.21 48.46 -1.02
C ASP A 66 4.64 48.04 -2.41
N GLY A 67 4.95 46.80 -2.83
CA GLY A 67 4.52 46.19 -4.06
C GLY A 67 3.08 45.64 -4.02
N PRO A 68 2.52 45.32 -5.20
CA PRO A 68 1.20 44.72 -5.32
C PRO A 68 1.17 43.34 -4.62
N PRO A 69 0.00 42.89 -4.12
CA PRO A 69 -0.12 41.56 -3.54
C PRO A 69 0.29 40.44 -4.50
N ASP A 70 1.04 39.45 -4.03
CA ASP A 70 1.63 38.41 -4.88
C ASP A 70 0.61 37.55 -5.64
N PHE A 71 -0.57 37.37 -5.06
CA PHE A 71 -1.66 36.59 -5.67
C PHE A 71 -2.46 37.35 -6.73
N TRP A 72 -2.19 38.66 -6.92
CA TRP A 72 -2.82 39.40 -8.01
C TRP A 72 -2.32 38.89 -9.36
N SER A 73 -3.27 38.82 -10.31
CA SER A 73 -2.96 38.46 -11.69
C SER A 73 -1.98 39.45 -12.30
N ALA A 74 -1.29 39.05 -13.36
CA ALA A 74 -0.38 39.94 -14.09
C ALA A 74 -1.11 41.18 -14.65
N GLU A 75 -2.42 41.08 -14.90
CA GLU A 75 -3.27 42.16 -15.41
C GLU A 75 -3.64 43.17 -14.32
N ASP A 76 -3.80 42.73 -13.07
CA ASP A 76 -4.22 43.58 -11.95
C ASP A 76 -3.04 44.27 -11.25
N ARG A 77 -1.85 43.68 -11.28
CA ARG A 77 -0.62 44.24 -10.68
C ARG A 77 -0.30 45.70 -11.10
N PRO A 78 -0.42 46.13 -12.38
CA PRO A 78 -0.17 47.52 -12.74
C PRO A 78 -1.16 48.52 -12.13
N LEU A 79 -2.40 48.10 -11.83
CA LEU A 79 -3.42 48.97 -11.21
C LEU A 79 -3.06 49.36 -9.78
N TRP A 80 -2.14 48.63 -9.13
CA TRP A 80 -1.66 48.96 -7.78
C TRP A 80 -0.97 50.34 -7.71
N ALA A 81 -0.29 50.75 -8.79
CA ALA A 81 0.35 52.06 -8.86
C ALA A 81 -0.66 53.22 -8.87
N GLU A 82 -1.90 52.97 -9.30
CA GLU A 82 -2.99 53.94 -9.34
C GLU A 82 -3.70 54.09 -7.98
N VAL A 83 -3.50 53.13 -7.06
CA VAL A 83 -4.11 53.18 -5.73
C VAL A 83 -3.41 54.23 -4.85
N PRO A 84 -4.15 55.17 -4.23
CA PRO A 84 -3.57 56.15 -3.31
C PRO A 84 -2.78 55.49 -2.18
N GLU A 85 -1.63 56.07 -1.82
CA GLU A 85 -0.70 55.51 -0.82
C GLU A 85 -1.38 55.21 0.53
N ARG A 86 -2.27 56.09 0.99
CA ARG A 86 -3.07 55.88 2.20
C ARG A 86 -3.96 54.63 2.10
N VAL A 87 -4.49 54.31 0.91
CA VAL A 87 -5.33 53.13 0.68
C VAL A 87 -4.46 51.88 0.55
N ARG A 88 -3.28 51.97 -0.11
CA ARG A 88 -2.31 50.87 -0.18
C ARG A 88 -1.87 50.39 1.21
N ALA A 89 -1.60 51.31 2.13
CA ALA A 89 -1.25 50.97 3.52
C ALA A 89 -2.38 50.22 4.25
N VAL A 90 -3.64 50.61 4.03
CA VAL A 90 -4.81 49.94 4.63
C VAL A 90 -5.01 48.56 4.02
N LEU A 91 -4.94 48.43 2.69
CA LEU A 91 -5.06 47.14 1.99
C LEU A 91 -3.95 46.17 2.41
N GLY A 92 -2.71 46.63 2.49
CA GLY A 92 -1.59 45.82 2.98
C GLY A 92 -1.78 45.34 4.43
N LYS A 93 -2.39 46.17 5.29
CA LYS A 93 -2.75 45.76 6.65
C LYS A 93 -3.82 44.67 6.65
N TYR A 94 -4.90 44.82 5.87
CA TYR A 94 -5.96 43.81 5.76
C TYR A 94 -5.45 42.51 5.18
N GLU A 95 -4.57 42.56 4.17
CA GLU A 95 -4.03 41.34 3.56
C GLU A 95 -3.16 40.57 4.56
N ARG A 96 -2.30 41.25 5.32
CA ARG A 96 -1.54 40.60 6.41
C ARG A 96 -2.47 39.96 7.44
N GLN A 97 -3.54 40.63 7.84
CA GLN A 97 -4.53 40.07 8.76
C GLN A 97 -5.24 38.85 8.18
N ARG A 98 -5.60 38.88 6.90
CA ARG A 98 -6.23 37.76 6.19
C ARG A 98 -5.29 36.57 6.08
N ALA A 99 -4.03 36.80 5.69
CA ALA A 99 -3.00 35.77 5.59
C ALA A 99 -2.71 35.14 6.96
N ALA A 100 -2.59 35.95 8.00
CA ALA A 100 -2.41 35.48 9.38
C ALA A 100 -3.62 34.65 9.86
N HIS A 101 -4.85 35.12 9.61
CA HIS A 101 -6.06 34.37 9.94
C HIS A 101 -6.15 33.06 9.16
N GLY A 102 -5.79 33.06 7.87
CA GLY A 102 -5.72 31.86 7.04
C GLY A 102 -4.71 30.83 7.57
N HIS A 103 -3.51 31.29 7.94
CA HIS A 103 -2.49 30.43 8.57
C HIS A 103 -2.97 29.89 9.91
N GLN A 104 -3.52 30.74 10.78
CA GLN A 104 -4.06 30.31 12.07
C GLN A 104 -5.15 29.25 11.88
N LYS A 105 -6.11 29.46 10.98
CA LYS A 105 -7.17 28.49 10.69
C LYS A 105 -6.63 27.20 10.09
N SER A 106 -5.59 27.28 9.25
CA SER A 106 -4.92 26.10 8.72
C SER A 106 -4.24 25.29 9.82
N GLN A 107 -3.56 25.96 10.77
CA GLN A 107 -2.92 25.32 11.92
C GLN A 107 -3.96 24.71 12.87
N GLU A 108 -5.03 25.44 13.20
CA GLU A 108 -6.16 24.93 13.99
C GLU A 108 -6.78 23.69 13.34
N ALA A 109 -7.00 23.72 12.02
CA ALA A 109 -7.53 22.58 11.28
C ALA A 109 -6.55 21.39 11.23
N ALA A 110 -5.25 21.64 11.08
CA ALA A 110 -4.23 20.59 11.11
C ALA A 110 -4.18 19.91 12.50
N ARG A 111 -4.18 20.71 13.56
CA ARG A 111 -4.22 20.24 14.95
C ARG A 111 -5.48 19.43 15.23
N ALA A 112 -6.66 19.93 14.83
CA ALA A 112 -7.93 19.22 15.01
C ALA A 112 -7.92 17.86 14.30
N ARG A 113 -7.35 17.77 13.08
CA ARG A 113 -7.19 16.48 12.37
C ARG A 113 -6.25 15.53 13.10
N GLN A 114 -5.15 16.04 13.64
CA GLN A 114 -4.20 15.23 14.40
C GLN A 114 -4.82 14.68 15.69
N GLU A 115 -5.53 15.52 16.44
CA GLU A 115 -6.26 15.13 17.66
C GLU A 115 -7.34 14.08 17.33
N ALA A 116 -8.13 14.29 16.27
CA ALA A 116 -9.12 13.31 15.82
C ALA A 116 -8.49 11.97 15.40
N ALA A 117 -7.34 12.00 14.71
CA ALA A 117 -6.64 10.78 14.31
C ALA A 117 -6.06 10.03 15.51
N GLN A 118 -5.54 10.74 16.52
CA GLN A 118 -5.06 10.14 17.77
C GLN A 118 -6.21 9.52 18.56
N ALA A 119 -7.33 10.22 18.69
CA ALA A 119 -8.53 9.70 19.36
C ALA A 119 -9.06 8.42 18.67
N ALA A 120 -9.12 8.42 17.33
CA ALA A 120 -9.54 7.24 16.57
C ALA A 120 -8.60 6.03 16.76
N ARG A 121 -7.28 6.27 16.82
CA ARG A 121 -6.29 5.22 17.10
C ARG A 121 -6.41 4.68 18.52
N ALA A 122 -6.60 5.56 19.50
CA ALA A 122 -6.78 5.16 20.90
C ALA A 122 -8.04 4.31 21.07
N ALA A 123 -9.18 4.75 20.52
CA ALA A 123 -10.44 4.01 20.55
C ALA A 123 -10.30 2.63 19.89
N THR A 124 -9.68 2.58 18.71
CA THR A 124 -9.38 1.31 18.01
C THR A 124 -8.52 0.39 18.88
N GLY A 125 -7.45 0.92 19.47
CA GLY A 125 -6.52 0.15 20.30
C GLY A 125 -7.20 -0.45 21.53
N MET A 126 -8.15 0.27 22.16
CA MET A 126 -8.91 -0.25 23.28
C MET A 126 -9.81 -1.43 22.89
N VAL A 127 -10.51 -1.33 21.75
CA VAL A 127 -11.36 -2.42 21.23
C VAL A 127 -10.53 -3.67 20.92
N GLU A 128 -9.38 -3.50 20.26
CA GLU A 128 -8.48 -4.60 19.93
C GLU A 128 -7.89 -5.27 21.18
N GLN A 129 -7.53 -4.48 22.19
CA GLN A 129 -7.07 -5.00 23.49
C GLN A 129 -8.17 -5.78 24.21
N ALA A 130 -9.41 -5.27 24.23
CA ALA A 130 -10.55 -5.96 24.83
C ALA A 130 -10.85 -7.28 24.10
N ALA A 131 -10.84 -7.27 22.76
CA ALA A 131 -11.04 -8.47 21.95
C ALA A 131 -9.93 -9.51 22.18
N ALA A 132 -8.67 -9.09 22.26
CA ALA A 132 -7.54 -9.98 22.56
C ALA A 132 -7.62 -10.55 23.98
N TRP A 133 -7.98 -9.72 24.97
CA TRP A 133 -8.19 -10.16 26.35
C TRP A 133 -9.32 -11.20 26.43
N TRP A 134 -10.45 -10.97 25.75
CA TRP A 134 -11.54 -11.95 25.69
C TRP A 134 -11.12 -13.23 24.99
N HIS A 135 -10.36 -13.15 23.90
CA HIS A 135 -9.85 -14.33 23.21
C HIS A 135 -8.99 -15.20 24.15
N GLN A 136 -8.19 -14.57 25.01
CA GLN A 136 -7.33 -15.25 25.97
C GLN A 136 -8.10 -15.81 27.19
N ASN A 137 -9.06 -15.03 27.74
CA ASN A 137 -9.70 -15.34 29.02
C ASN A 137 -11.11 -15.94 28.88
N GLY A 138 -11.78 -15.72 27.76
CA GLY A 138 -13.13 -16.22 27.44
C GLY A 138 -13.33 -17.71 27.68
N PRO A 139 -12.40 -18.60 27.27
CA PRO A 139 -12.50 -20.03 27.57
C PRO A 139 -12.51 -20.34 29.08
N ALA A 140 -11.74 -19.61 29.88
CA ALA A 140 -11.72 -19.77 31.32
C ALA A 140 -13.03 -19.32 31.96
N PHE A 141 -13.63 -18.21 31.50
CA PHE A 141 -14.94 -17.77 31.96
C PHE A 141 -16.05 -18.76 31.63
N LYS A 142 -16.06 -19.30 30.40
CA LYS A 142 -17.03 -20.33 30.00
C LYS A 142 -16.90 -21.59 30.87
N LYS A 143 -15.67 -21.97 31.20
CA LYS A 143 -15.42 -23.10 32.12
C LYS A 143 -15.91 -22.78 33.54
N ALA A 144 -15.54 -21.63 34.09
CA ALA A 144 -15.97 -21.22 35.44
C ALA A 144 -17.50 -21.14 35.56
N PHE A 145 -18.18 -20.63 34.53
CA PHE A 145 -19.64 -20.65 34.43
C PHE A 145 -20.19 -22.08 34.45
N ALA A 146 -19.66 -22.97 33.60
CA ALA A 146 -20.10 -24.35 33.56
C ALA A 146 -19.89 -25.06 34.91
N ASP A 147 -18.72 -24.88 35.54
CA ASP A 147 -18.35 -25.49 36.81
C ASP A 147 -19.27 -24.99 37.96
N LYS A 148 -19.53 -23.66 38.02
CA LYS A 148 -20.45 -23.05 39.00
C LYS A 148 -21.84 -23.67 38.97
N TRP A 149 -22.43 -23.81 37.79
CA TRP A 149 -23.80 -24.30 37.64
C TRP A 149 -23.91 -25.83 37.65
N ALA A 150 -22.83 -26.55 37.33
CA ALA A 150 -22.75 -28.01 37.46
C ALA A 150 -22.68 -28.48 38.92
N GLY A 151 -22.15 -27.65 39.83
CA GLY A 151 -22.08 -27.96 41.26
C GLY A 151 -23.43 -27.92 41.99
N ILE A 152 -24.49 -27.41 41.36
CA ILE A 152 -25.82 -27.30 41.98
C ILE A 152 -26.62 -28.58 41.74
N ASP A 153 -27.01 -29.26 42.81
CA ASP A 153 -28.00 -30.35 42.73
C ASP A 153 -29.41 -29.75 42.61
N TRP A 154 -29.78 -29.45 41.37
CA TRP A 154 -31.07 -28.87 41.01
C TRP A 154 -32.27 -29.70 41.50
N LYS A 155 -32.13 -31.02 41.59
CA LYS A 155 -33.22 -31.89 42.01
C LYS A 155 -33.41 -31.80 43.52
N ALA A 156 -32.34 -31.94 44.29
CA ALA A 156 -32.42 -31.80 45.74
C ALA A 156 -32.85 -30.38 46.16
N LEU A 157 -32.44 -29.37 45.40
CA LEU A 157 -32.86 -27.99 45.65
C LEU A 157 -34.34 -27.76 45.32
N ALA A 158 -34.85 -28.30 44.21
CA ALA A 158 -36.27 -28.19 43.84
C ALA A 158 -37.21 -28.85 44.86
N GLU A 159 -36.77 -29.95 45.48
CA GLU A 159 -37.54 -30.63 46.53
C GLU A 159 -37.57 -29.83 47.86
N LYS A 160 -36.54 -29.03 48.14
CA LYS A 160 -36.42 -28.23 49.38
C LYS A 160 -37.00 -26.83 49.25
N ASP A 161 -36.67 -26.14 48.16
CA ASP A 161 -37.07 -24.75 47.89
C ASP A 161 -37.25 -24.50 46.38
N PRO A 162 -38.48 -24.65 45.86
CA PRO A 162 -38.75 -24.44 44.44
C PRO A 162 -38.68 -22.96 44.02
N ALA A 163 -38.83 -22.00 44.94
CA ALA A 163 -38.72 -20.57 44.61
C ALA A 163 -37.27 -20.18 44.35
N GLU A 164 -36.34 -20.70 45.16
CA GLU A 164 -34.91 -20.47 44.98
C GLU A 164 -34.39 -21.07 43.67
N VAL A 165 -34.90 -22.23 43.25
CA VAL A 165 -34.58 -22.80 41.93
C VAL A 165 -34.94 -21.83 40.80
N GLN A 166 -36.12 -21.22 40.83
CA GLN A 166 -36.52 -20.26 39.79
C GLN A 166 -35.60 -19.03 39.77
N ARG A 167 -35.22 -18.53 40.94
CA ARG A 167 -34.27 -17.41 41.06
C ARG A 167 -32.92 -17.77 40.45
N LEU A 168 -32.37 -18.94 40.77
CA LEU A 168 -31.08 -19.40 40.27
C LEU A 168 -31.10 -19.73 38.77
N ILE A 169 -32.22 -20.25 38.25
CA ILE A 169 -32.39 -20.42 36.80
C ILE A 169 -32.39 -19.06 36.10
N GLY A 170 -33.09 -18.06 36.65
CA GLY A 170 -33.06 -16.69 36.12
C GLY A 170 -31.64 -16.13 36.10
N GLN A 171 -30.93 -16.22 37.23
CA GLN A 171 -29.53 -15.78 37.32
C GLN A 171 -28.61 -16.50 36.32
N ARG A 172 -28.78 -17.83 36.16
CA ARG A 172 -28.02 -18.60 35.18
C ARG A 172 -28.28 -18.11 33.76
N GLN A 173 -29.53 -17.84 33.41
CA GLN A 173 -29.91 -17.34 32.08
C GLN A 173 -29.33 -15.96 31.81
N GLU A 174 -29.34 -15.07 32.81
CA GLU A 174 -28.71 -13.75 32.72
C GLU A 174 -27.21 -13.85 32.49
N GLU A 175 -26.51 -14.65 33.30
CA GLU A 175 -25.06 -14.89 33.15
C GLU A 175 -24.72 -15.54 31.79
N GLU A 176 -25.53 -16.49 31.34
CA GLU A 176 -25.37 -17.13 30.02
C GLU A 176 -25.54 -16.12 28.88
N ALA A 177 -26.54 -15.25 28.97
CA ALA A 177 -26.78 -14.20 27.98
C ALA A 177 -25.61 -13.19 27.92
N LEU A 178 -25.07 -12.79 29.07
CA LEU A 178 -23.89 -11.90 29.14
C LEU A 178 -22.66 -12.54 28.50
N LEU A 179 -22.38 -13.82 28.78
CA LEU A 179 -21.27 -14.54 28.17
C LEU A 179 -21.45 -14.73 26.66
N ALA A 180 -22.67 -15.02 26.21
CA ALA A 180 -22.99 -15.15 24.80
C ALA A 180 -22.82 -13.81 24.05
N GLU A 181 -23.23 -12.69 24.67
CA GLU A 181 -23.05 -11.36 24.10
C GLU A 181 -21.58 -10.97 23.99
N ALA A 182 -20.81 -11.17 25.05
CA ALA A 182 -19.37 -10.92 25.06
C ALA A 182 -18.64 -11.74 23.98
N ASP A 183 -19.01 -13.01 23.79
CA ASP A 183 -18.46 -13.87 22.74
C ASP A 183 -18.82 -13.41 21.33
N ARG A 184 -20.08 -12.97 21.14
CA ARG A 184 -20.55 -12.43 19.87
C ARG A 184 -19.80 -11.14 19.51
N ARG A 185 -19.69 -10.22 20.46
CA ARG A 185 -19.03 -8.93 20.29
C ARG A 185 -17.53 -9.09 20.01
N SER A 186 -16.83 -9.91 20.79
CA SER A 186 -15.41 -10.19 20.55
C SER A 186 -15.15 -10.76 19.15
N LYS A 187 -15.99 -11.69 18.68
CA LYS A 187 -15.87 -12.23 17.30
C LYS A 187 -16.10 -11.16 16.23
N ALA A 188 -17.10 -10.29 16.44
CA ALA A 188 -17.37 -9.17 15.53
C ALA A 188 -16.19 -8.20 15.49
N ASP A 189 -15.62 -7.86 16.65
CA ASP A 189 -14.48 -6.94 16.76
C ASP A 189 -13.23 -7.52 16.06
N ILE A 190 -12.95 -8.82 16.24
CA ILE A 190 -11.85 -9.51 15.55
C ILE A 190 -12.05 -9.49 14.03
N ALA A 191 -13.27 -9.79 13.56
CA ALA A 191 -13.58 -9.77 12.13
C ALA A 191 -13.42 -8.36 11.54
N ALA A 192 -13.92 -7.33 12.24
CA ALA A 192 -13.78 -5.94 11.83
C ALA A 192 -12.31 -5.48 11.83
N ALA A 193 -11.50 -5.93 12.78
CA ALA A 193 -10.06 -5.64 12.80
C ALA A 193 -9.34 -6.29 11.60
N GLN A 194 -9.67 -7.55 11.27
CA GLN A 194 -9.11 -8.24 10.10
C GLN A 194 -9.50 -7.54 8.79
N GLU A 195 -10.77 -7.15 8.64
CA GLU A 195 -11.24 -6.44 7.46
C GLU A 195 -10.50 -5.09 7.29
N ARG A 196 -10.33 -4.32 8.36
CA ARG A 196 -9.57 -3.06 8.33
C ARG A 196 -8.12 -3.29 7.92
N ALA A 197 -7.45 -4.29 8.51
CA ALA A 197 -6.08 -4.63 8.16
C ALA A 197 -5.94 -5.04 6.68
N GLU A 198 -6.90 -5.79 6.14
CA GLU A 198 -6.93 -6.16 4.72
C GLU A 198 -7.14 -4.94 3.81
N GLN A 199 -8.06 -4.04 4.16
CA GLN A 199 -8.30 -2.80 3.41
C GLN A 199 -7.06 -1.89 3.40
N GLU A 200 -6.41 -1.71 4.55
CA GLU A 200 -5.17 -0.95 4.68
C GLU A 200 -4.04 -1.56 3.84
N LEU A 201 -3.90 -2.88 3.86
CA LEU A 201 -2.92 -3.59 3.05
C LEU A 201 -3.20 -3.42 1.55
N MET A 202 -4.47 -3.50 1.11
CA MET A 202 -4.84 -3.26 -0.28
C MET A 202 -4.55 -1.82 -0.71
N ALA A 203 -4.89 -0.84 0.13
CA ALA A 203 -4.60 0.57 -0.13
C ALA A 203 -3.09 0.83 -0.22
N ALA A 204 -2.30 0.23 0.68
CA ALA A 204 -0.84 0.31 0.64
C ALA A 204 -0.27 -0.28 -0.66
N ARG A 205 -0.75 -1.46 -1.08
CA ARG A 205 -0.35 -2.09 -2.35
C ARG A 205 -0.68 -1.22 -3.56
N GLN A 206 -1.85 -0.60 -3.59
CA GLN A 206 -2.24 0.32 -4.66
C GLN A 206 -1.35 1.56 -4.69
N GLY A 207 -1.05 2.14 -3.52
CA GLY A 207 -0.14 3.28 -3.40
C GLY A 207 1.27 2.97 -3.88
N GLU A 208 1.84 1.82 -3.49
CA GLU A 208 3.15 1.37 -3.96
C GLU A 208 3.15 1.06 -5.46
N HIS A 209 2.08 0.45 -5.98
CA HIS A 209 1.92 0.22 -7.40
C HIS A 209 1.86 1.53 -8.20
N ALA A 210 1.15 2.55 -7.71
CA ALA A 210 1.09 3.86 -8.35
C ALA A 210 2.48 4.51 -8.45
N LYS A 211 3.29 4.43 -7.38
CA LYS A 211 4.68 4.89 -7.39
C LYS A 211 5.52 4.17 -8.46
N LEU A 212 5.35 2.85 -8.58
CA LEU A 212 6.04 2.04 -9.60
C LEU A 212 5.59 2.40 -11.02
N ALA A 213 4.28 2.63 -11.23
CA ALA A 213 3.73 3.02 -12.52
C ALA A 213 4.23 4.41 -12.96
N GLU A 214 4.40 5.35 -12.03
CA GLU A 214 4.98 6.67 -12.29
C GLU A 214 6.47 6.59 -12.66
N ARG A 215 7.27 5.83 -11.90
CA ARG A 215 8.72 5.73 -12.10
C ARG A 215 9.13 4.83 -13.26
N LEU A 216 8.39 3.74 -13.46
CA LEU A 216 8.71 2.66 -14.41
C LEU A 216 7.49 2.30 -15.26
N PRO A 217 6.95 3.25 -16.05
CA PRO A 217 5.71 3.05 -16.82
C PRO A 217 5.85 1.94 -17.87
N GLU A 218 7.06 1.69 -18.39
CA GLU A 218 7.32 0.60 -19.33
C GLU A 218 7.00 -0.79 -18.75
N PHE A 219 7.17 -0.97 -17.44
CA PHE A 219 7.02 -2.25 -16.74
C PHE A 219 5.72 -2.33 -15.94
N PHE A 220 5.28 -1.21 -15.34
CA PHE A 220 4.13 -1.16 -14.44
C PHE A 220 2.95 -0.34 -14.99
N GLY A 221 2.94 -0.04 -16.29
CA GLY A 221 1.75 0.48 -16.95
C GLY A 221 0.55 -0.50 -16.93
N PRO A 222 -0.67 -0.02 -17.23
CA PRO A 222 -1.92 -0.77 -17.04
C PRO A 222 -1.94 -2.16 -17.70
N GLU A 223 -1.32 -2.30 -18.87
CA GLU A 223 -1.31 -3.54 -19.63
C GLU A 223 -0.17 -4.50 -19.23
N ARG A 224 0.90 -3.98 -18.63
CA ARG A 224 2.16 -4.71 -18.41
C ARG A 224 2.42 -5.07 -16.96
N ALA A 225 1.81 -4.37 -16.01
CA ALA A 225 2.02 -4.60 -14.58
C ALA A 225 1.87 -6.08 -14.20
N ARG A 226 0.76 -6.72 -14.61
CA ARG A 226 0.51 -8.13 -14.33
C ARG A 226 1.61 -9.05 -14.87
N GLN A 227 2.03 -8.83 -16.12
CA GLN A 227 3.08 -9.63 -16.76
C GLN A 227 4.43 -9.46 -16.05
N THR A 228 4.73 -8.23 -15.63
CA THR A 228 5.93 -7.91 -14.86
C THR A 228 5.91 -8.59 -13.49
N TYR A 229 4.79 -8.53 -12.76
CA TYR A 229 4.63 -9.23 -11.48
C TYR A 229 4.77 -10.76 -11.63
N ASP A 230 4.17 -11.35 -12.67
CA ASP A 230 4.30 -12.79 -12.95
C ASP A 230 5.76 -13.18 -13.26
N ALA A 231 6.47 -12.37 -14.05
CA ALA A 231 7.88 -12.59 -14.38
C ALA A 231 8.79 -12.45 -13.14
N LEU A 232 8.54 -11.44 -12.30
CA LEU A 232 9.24 -11.24 -11.05
C LEU A 232 9.00 -12.38 -10.08
N SER A 233 7.75 -12.82 -9.92
CA SER A 233 7.39 -13.95 -9.05
C SER A 233 8.14 -15.22 -9.45
N ARG A 234 8.18 -15.56 -10.76
CA ARG A 234 8.96 -16.70 -11.26
C ARG A 234 10.45 -16.55 -11.02
N PHE A 235 11.00 -15.35 -11.23
CA PHE A 235 12.42 -15.07 -11.00
C PHE A 235 12.78 -15.26 -9.52
N LEU A 236 12.02 -14.65 -8.60
CA LEU A 236 12.24 -14.75 -7.16
C LEU A 236 12.07 -16.18 -6.66
N PHE A 237 11.09 -16.91 -7.20
CA PHE A 237 10.90 -18.32 -6.88
C PHE A 237 12.10 -19.17 -7.32
N ALA A 238 12.64 -18.93 -8.53
CA ALA A 238 13.86 -19.59 -9.01
C ALA A 238 15.11 -19.26 -8.16
N LYS A 239 15.07 -18.16 -7.39
CA LYS A 239 16.10 -17.81 -6.39
C LYS A 239 15.89 -18.47 -5.03
N GLY A 240 14.90 -19.34 -4.89
CA GLY A 240 14.61 -20.06 -3.64
C GLY A 240 13.78 -19.26 -2.65
N ILE A 241 13.17 -18.14 -3.07
CA ILE A 241 12.24 -17.39 -2.21
C ILE A 241 10.88 -18.10 -2.23
N PRO A 242 10.31 -18.44 -1.07
CA PRO A 242 9.05 -19.18 -1.02
C PRO A 242 7.87 -18.30 -1.43
N ALA A 243 6.83 -18.91 -2.02
CA ALA A 243 5.70 -18.20 -2.63
C ALA A 243 4.94 -17.29 -1.65
N ASN A 244 4.80 -17.70 -0.38
CA ASN A 244 4.19 -16.87 0.67
C ASN A 244 4.97 -15.56 0.90
N ARG A 245 6.30 -15.60 0.84
CA ARG A 245 7.15 -14.41 0.96
C ARG A 245 7.08 -13.55 -0.29
N ILE A 246 7.00 -14.15 -1.47
CA ILE A 246 6.83 -13.41 -2.73
C ILE A 246 5.51 -12.63 -2.73
N ALA A 247 4.42 -13.24 -2.28
CA ALA A 247 3.11 -12.59 -2.19
C ALA A 247 3.07 -11.41 -1.19
N ALA A 248 4.01 -11.37 -0.25
CA ALA A 248 4.18 -10.29 0.72
C ALA A 248 5.07 -9.15 0.21
N ILE A 249 5.77 -9.30 -0.93
CA ILE A 249 6.59 -8.23 -1.50
C ILE A 249 5.70 -7.32 -2.36
N TYR A 250 5.44 -6.11 -1.86
CA TYR A 250 4.66 -5.10 -2.59
C TYR A 250 5.30 -3.71 -2.55
N GLU A 251 6.35 -3.53 -1.75
CA GLU A 251 7.06 -2.28 -1.56
C GLU A 251 7.85 -1.92 -2.82
N ALA A 252 7.67 -0.68 -3.31
CA ALA A 252 8.28 -0.23 -4.56
C ALA A 252 9.81 -0.41 -4.61
N PRO A 253 10.60 -0.05 -3.57
CA PRO A 253 12.06 -0.19 -3.61
C PRO A 253 12.52 -1.65 -3.76
N ILE A 254 11.80 -2.59 -3.14
CA ILE A 254 12.14 -4.02 -3.20
C ILE A 254 11.84 -4.56 -4.60
N ILE A 255 10.70 -4.15 -5.17
CA ILE A 255 10.32 -4.51 -6.54
C ILE A 255 11.31 -3.94 -7.57
N GLU A 256 11.72 -2.69 -7.42
CA GLU A 256 12.74 -2.05 -8.26
C GLU A 256 14.08 -2.80 -8.21
N LEU A 257 14.52 -3.20 -7.01
CA LEU A 257 15.73 -4.00 -6.83
C LEU A 257 15.60 -5.39 -7.47
N ALA A 258 14.48 -6.07 -7.24
CA ALA A 258 14.21 -7.39 -7.83
C ALA A 258 14.18 -7.32 -9.37
N LEU A 259 13.56 -6.28 -9.93
CA LEU A 259 13.52 -6.03 -11.37
C LEU A 259 14.92 -5.77 -11.93
N SER A 260 15.73 -4.97 -11.23
CA SER A 260 17.12 -4.69 -11.62
C SER A 260 17.97 -5.96 -11.62
N ALA A 261 17.86 -6.78 -10.56
CA ALA A 261 18.54 -8.07 -10.47
C ALA A 261 18.13 -9.02 -11.59
N MET A 262 16.82 -9.15 -11.86
CA MET A 262 16.30 -9.97 -12.96
C MET A 262 16.87 -9.52 -14.31
N ARG A 263 16.91 -8.21 -14.57
CA ARG A 263 17.43 -7.65 -15.84
C ARG A 263 18.93 -7.85 -15.97
N PHE A 264 19.67 -7.67 -14.88
CA PHE A 264 21.11 -7.90 -14.84
C PHE A 264 21.44 -9.35 -15.21
N GLU A 265 20.74 -10.33 -14.63
CA GLU A 265 20.96 -11.73 -14.95
C GLU A 265 20.60 -12.08 -16.40
N LYS A 266 19.49 -11.53 -16.92
CA LYS A 266 19.13 -11.69 -18.34
C LYS A 266 20.22 -11.12 -19.25
N ALA A 267 20.79 -9.97 -18.91
CA ALA A 267 21.90 -9.37 -19.65
C ALA A 267 23.17 -10.24 -19.58
N GLN A 268 23.52 -10.76 -18.40
CA GLN A 268 24.66 -11.67 -18.22
C GLN A 268 24.51 -12.96 -19.04
N LEU A 269 23.31 -13.54 -19.08
CA LEU A 269 23.02 -14.72 -19.90
C LEU A 269 23.10 -14.40 -21.40
N ALA A 270 22.63 -13.22 -21.83
CA ALA A 270 22.75 -12.76 -23.22
C ALA A 270 24.21 -12.55 -23.65
N LEU A 271 25.07 -12.02 -22.75
CA LEU A 271 26.51 -11.88 -23.01
C LEU A 271 27.18 -13.25 -23.13
N ARG A 272 26.92 -14.17 -22.19
CA ARG A 272 27.49 -15.53 -22.22
C ARG A 272 27.09 -16.32 -23.45
N SER A 273 25.85 -16.18 -23.91
CA SER A 273 25.37 -16.85 -25.14
C SER A 273 25.96 -16.23 -26.42
N ARG A 274 26.35 -14.95 -26.39
CA ARG A 274 27.09 -14.31 -27.47
C ARG A 274 28.54 -14.80 -27.55
N ASP A 275 29.18 -15.02 -26.40
CA ASP A 275 30.57 -15.47 -26.31
C ASP A 275 30.72 -16.99 -26.54
N SER A 276 29.72 -17.79 -26.17
CA SER A 276 29.66 -19.23 -26.52
C SER A 276 29.23 -19.49 -27.97
N GLY A 277 28.80 -18.46 -28.70
CA GLY A 277 28.56 -18.44 -30.14
C GLY A 277 29.83 -18.41 -31.00
N GLY A 278 30.96 -18.92 -30.49
CA GLY A 278 32.16 -19.17 -31.26
C GLY A 278 31.90 -20.22 -32.35
N GLY A 279 31.57 -19.75 -33.56
CA GLY A 279 31.47 -20.60 -34.75
C GLY A 279 30.73 -20.00 -35.95
N GLY A 280 29.96 -18.93 -35.78
CA GLY A 280 29.35 -18.22 -36.89
C GLY A 280 30.24 -17.09 -37.38
N ARG A 281 31.18 -17.38 -38.28
CA ARG A 281 31.88 -16.36 -39.06
C ARG A 281 30.84 -15.42 -39.68
N ASN A 282 30.69 -14.21 -39.15
CA ASN A 282 30.37 -13.09 -40.04
C ASN A 282 31.53 -13.07 -41.04
N PRO A 283 31.30 -13.28 -42.36
CA PRO A 283 32.39 -13.15 -43.31
C PRO A 283 32.92 -11.74 -43.13
N ALA A 284 34.17 -11.67 -42.65
CA ALA A 284 34.92 -10.43 -42.65
C ALA A 284 34.70 -9.80 -44.02
N LYS A 285 34.25 -8.54 -44.02
CA LYS A 285 34.20 -7.70 -45.22
C LYS A 285 35.53 -7.93 -45.92
N THR A 286 35.49 -8.67 -47.02
CA THR A 286 36.69 -9.07 -47.74
C THR A 286 37.40 -7.79 -48.12
N THR A 287 38.56 -7.55 -47.51
CA THR A 287 39.54 -6.60 -48.03
C THR A 287 39.64 -6.85 -49.53
N PRO A 288 39.47 -5.85 -50.42
CA PRO A 288 39.38 -6.08 -51.85
C PRO A 288 40.69 -6.72 -52.31
N THR A 289 40.65 -8.02 -52.53
CA THR A 289 41.77 -8.75 -53.12
C THR A 289 41.87 -8.27 -54.56
N ARG A 290 42.99 -7.67 -54.90
CA ARG A 290 43.29 -7.14 -56.23
C ARG A 290 43.18 -8.30 -57.23
N ILE A 291 42.10 -8.33 -58.01
CA ILE A 291 41.87 -9.30 -59.08
C ILE A 291 42.86 -8.99 -60.21
N ALA A 292 43.75 -9.94 -60.50
CA ALA A 292 44.46 -9.99 -61.77
C ALA A 292 43.48 -10.50 -62.85
N PRO A 293 43.45 -9.90 -64.06
CA PRO A 293 42.51 -10.30 -65.09
C PRO A 293 42.96 -11.62 -65.71
N GLY A 294 42.08 -12.64 -65.64
CA GLY A 294 42.22 -13.94 -66.29
C GLY A 294 40.83 -14.47 -66.71
N PRO A 295 40.73 -15.29 -67.77
CA PRO A 295 39.71 -15.14 -68.80
C PRO A 295 38.42 -15.95 -68.59
N GLY A 296 37.31 -15.36 -69.01
CA GLY A 296 36.15 -16.01 -69.65
C GLY A 296 35.36 -17.05 -68.85
N SER A 297 34.36 -16.61 -68.07
CA SER A 297 33.28 -17.49 -67.60
C SER A 297 32.34 -17.86 -68.75
N THR A 298 32.09 -19.16 -68.91
CA THR A 298 31.21 -19.80 -69.90
C THR A 298 29.74 -19.35 -69.77
N PRO A 299 28.94 -19.36 -70.86
CA PRO A 299 27.66 -18.66 -70.93
C PRO A 299 26.44 -19.40 -70.35
N ASP A 300 26.63 -20.48 -69.58
CA ASP A 300 25.57 -21.48 -69.40
C ASP A 300 24.60 -21.23 -68.22
N ASN A 301 24.77 -20.14 -67.45
CA ASN A 301 23.95 -19.89 -66.25
C ASN A 301 23.20 -18.54 -66.24
N ARG A 302 23.30 -17.74 -67.32
CA ARG A 302 22.67 -16.41 -67.39
C ARG A 302 21.15 -16.49 -67.50
N THR A 303 20.63 -17.51 -68.18
CA THR A 303 19.18 -17.71 -68.35
C THR A 303 18.50 -18.09 -67.04
N GLY A 304 19.14 -18.94 -66.22
CA GLY A 304 18.60 -19.38 -64.93
C GLY A 304 18.54 -18.27 -63.87
N GLU A 305 19.47 -17.33 -63.90
CA GLU A 305 19.42 -16.14 -63.02
C GLU A 305 18.38 -15.13 -63.51
N ALA A 306 18.25 -14.93 -64.82
CA ALA A 306 17.24 -14.03 -65.39
C ALA A 306 15.81 -14.50 -65.07
N ILE A 307 15.53 -15.81 -65.15
CA ILE A 307 14.23 -16.39 -64.76
C ILE A 307 13.96 -16.16 -63.26
N ARG A 308 14.96 -16.36 -62.40
CA ARG A 308 14.83 -16.14 -60.95
C ARG A 308 14.52 -14.68 -60.62
N GLN A 309 15.24 -13.75 -61.24
CA GLN A 309 15.01 -12.31 -61.02
C GLN A 309 13.67 -11.83 -61.57
N ALA A 310 13.22 -12.32 -62.73
CA ALA A 310 11.87 -12.03 -63.23
C ALA A 310 10.78 -12.61 -62.32
N GLY A 311 10.98 -13.82 -61.77
CA GLY A 311 10.07 -14.47 -60.83
C GLY A 311 9.97 -13.78 -59.47
N GLU A 312 11.06 -13.21 -58.97
CA GLU A 312 11.05 -12.41 -57.75
C GLU A 312 10.36 -11.07 -57.96
N ARG A 313 10.61 -10.38 -59.07
CA ARG A 313 9.93 -9.13 -59.42
C ARG A 313 8.42 -9.32 -59.61
N PHE A 314 8.02 -10.39 -60.30
CA PHE A 314 6.61 -10.72 -60.47
C PHE A 314 5.91 -11.00 -59.12
N ARG A 315 6.54 -11.77 -58.22
CA ARG A 315 6.01 -12.03 -56.87
C ARG A 315 5.95 -10.78 -56.00
N GLN A 316 6.97 -9.92 -56.06
CA GLN A 316 6.98 -8.65 -55.33
C GLN A 316 5.89 -7.69 -55.81
N SER A 317 5.55 -7.70 -57.09
CA SER A 317 4.44 -6.92 -57.66
C SER A 317 3.04 -7.50 -57.36
N GLY A 318 2.95 -8.56 -56.55
CA GLY A 318 1.69 -9.24 -56.25
C GLY A 318 1.06 -9.95 -57.46
N GLY A 319 1.86 -10.27 -58.48
CA GLY A 319 1.39 -10.93 -59.70
C GLY A 319 0.64 -10.05 -60.70
N THR A 320 0.73 -8.72 -60.55
CA THR A 320 -0.01 -7.76 -61.39
C THR A 320 0.81 -7.20 -62.56
N SER A 321 2.14 -7.42 -62.57
CA SER A 321 3.02 -6.96 -63.65
C SER A 321 2.95 -7.86 -64.89
N ILE A 322 2.23 -7.39 -65.92
CA ILE A 322 2.09 -8.07 -67.22
C ILE A 322 3.45 -8.16 -67.94
N ALA A 323 4.33 -7.16 -67.76
CA ALA A 323 5.65 -7.14 -68.37
C ALA A 323 6.57 -8.23 -67.78
N ASP A 324 6.58 -8.40 -66.45
CA ASP A 324 7.38 -9.43 -65.79
C ASP A 324 6.82 -10.84 -66.06
N ALA A 325 5.49 -10.98 -66.18
CA ALA A 325 4.85 -12.22 -66.61
C ALA A 325 5.25 -12.61 -68.04
N ALA A 326 5.28 -11.65 -68.97
CA ALA A 326 5.69 -11.89 -70.35
C ALA A 326 7.19 -12.26 -70.44
N GLU A 327 8.07 -11.63 -69.64
CA GLU A 327 9.48 -12.02 -69.56
C GLU A 327 9.64 -13.44 -69.02
N LEU A 328 8.91 -13.81 -67.97
CA LEU A 328 8.93 -15.17 -67.41
C LEU A 328 8.52 -16.22 -68.44
N ILE A 329 7.45 -15.99 -69.20
CA ILE A 329 6.99 -16.92 -70.25
C ILE A 329 8.05 -17.05 -71.35
N ARG A 330 8.58 -15.91 -71.83
CA ARG A 330 9.62 -15.89 -72.88
C ARG A 330 10.90 -16.60 -72.45
N LEU A 331 11.30 -16.47 -71.19
CA LEU A 331 12.52 -17.07 -70.65
C LEU A 331 12.33 -18.52 -70.21
N SER A 332 11.12 -18.94 -69.85
CA SER A 332 10.79 -20.32 -69.44
C SER A 332 10.39 -21.24 -70.59
N GLY A 333 10.18 -20.69 -71.80
CA GLY A 333 9.92 -21.48 -73.02
C GLY A 333 8.52 -22.09 -73.08
N LEU A 334 7.53 -21.46 -72.41
CA LEU A 334 6.12 -21.80 -72.46
C LEU A 334 5.37 -20.98 -73.52
#